data_AF-A0A7C9CVW2-F1
#
_entry.id   AF-A0A7C9CVW2-F1
#
_cell.length_a   1.000
_cell.length_b   1.000
_cell.length_c   1.000
_cell.angle_alpha   90.00
_cell.angle_beta   90.00
_cell.angle_gamma   90.00
#
_symmetry.space_group_name_H-M   'P 1'
#
loop_
_entity.id
_entity.type
_entity.pdbx_description
1 polymer ?
#
loop_
_entity_poly.entity_id
_entity_poly.type
_entity_poly.pdbx_seq_one_letter_code
_entity_poly.pdbx_strand_id
1 'polypeptide(L)'
;MESSEPPHQALSLVLAYLPLYELLSMSQVCKFFRDAIANDVLIWLDVIVERRLSLRLTDETLIKIASKANGRLRILALLNCVRITDAGLLSVVNKNPNISKVIHCLNFVLLLPGE
;
A
#
# COMPACT_ATOMS: atom_id res chain seq x y z
N MET A 1 14.04 35.24 -1.73
CA MET A 1 14.17 33.94 -1.05
C MET A 1 12.79 33.58 -0.56
N GLU A 2 12.04 32.80 -1.34
CA GLU A 2 10.70 32.38 -0.97
C GLU A 2 10.84 31.31 0.10
N SER A 3 10.45 31.64 1.32
CA SER A 3 10.26 30.66 2.39
C SER A 3 9.12 29.74 1.94
N SER A 4 9.48 28.63 1.32
CA SER A 4 8.58 27.49 1.13
C SER A 4 8.21 26.99 2.53
N GLU A 5 7.22 27.62 3.17
CA GLU A 5 6.61 27.07 4.36
C GLU A 5 6.20 25.62 4.04
N PRO A 6 6.58 24.66 4.88
CA PRO A 6 6.16 23.28 4.66
C PRO A 6 4.64 23.27 4.52
N PRO A 7 4.08 22.51 3.57
CA PRO A 7 2.65 22.38 3.42
C PRO A 7 2.02 22.18 4.79
N HIS A 8 0.97 22.95 5.06
CA HIS A 8 0.35 23.07 6.37
C HIS A 8 0.22 21.68 7.04
N GLN A 9 0.65 21.53 8.30
CA GLN A 9 0.72 20.22 8.99
C GLN A 9 -0.59 19.40 8.87
N ALA A 10 -1.73 20.09 8.76
CA ALA A 10 -3.04 19.49 8.47
C ALA A 10 -3.05 18.60 7.21
N LEU A 11 -2.33 18.96 6.15
CA LEU A 11 -2.22 18.16 4.93
C LEU A 11 -1.52 16.81 5.18
N SER A 12 -0.59 16.74 6.12
CA SER A 12 0.03 15.47 6.51
C SER A 12 -0.96 14.53 7.18
N LEU A 13 -1.89 15.07 7.97
CA LEU A 13 -2.92 14.27 8.65
C LEU A 13 -3.91 13.67 7.64
N VAL A 14 -4.22 14.39 6.56
CA VAL A 14 -5.12 13.91 5.49
C VAL A 14 -4.55 12.66 4.81
N LEU A 15 -3.22 12.54 4.69
CA LEU A 15 -2.57 11.39 4.05
C LEU A 15 -2.98 10.07 4.69
N ALA A 16 -3.12 10.02 6.02
CA ALA A 16 -3.50 8.81 6.74
C ALA A 16 -4.92 8.30 6.42
N TYR A 17 -5.78 9.14 5.82
CA TYR A 17 -7.13 8.80 5.42
C TYR A 17 -7.28 8.48 3.92
N LEU A 18 -6.21 8.68 3.14
CA LEU A 18 -6.24 8.40 1.71
C LEU A 18 -6.12 6.90 1.44
N PRO A 19 -6.82 6.36 0.44
CA PRO A 19 -6.58 5.00 0.00
C PRO A 19 -5.17 4.84 -0.58
N LEU A 20 -4.72 3.60 -0.67
CA LEU A 20 -3.34 3.29 -1.09
C LEU A 20 -3.00 3.87 -2.48
N TYR A 21 -3.95 3.89 -3.41
CA TYR A 21 -3.74 4.44 -4.74
C TYR A 21 -3.47 5.95 -4.70
N GLU A 22 -4.27 6.70 -3.97
CA GLU A 22 -4.16 8.14 -3.79
C GLU A 22 -2.87 8.48 -3.03
N LEU A 23 -2.50 7.70 -2.00
CA LEU A 23 -1.21 7.84 -1.31
C LEU A 23 -0.02 7.70 -2.26
N LEU A 24 -0.01 6.64 -3.07
CA LEU A 24 1.06 6.42 -4.06
C LEU A 24 1.07 7.53 -5.12
N SER A 25 -0.09 8.07 -5.49
CA SER A 25 -0.20 9.20 -6.41
C SER A 25 0.36 10.49 -5.77
N MET A 26 0.01 10.78 -4.52
CA MET A 26 0.51 11.94 -3.77
C MET A 26 2.04 11.92 -3.59
N SER A 27 2.63 10.73 -3.41
CA SER A 27 4.09 10.57 -3.31
C SER A 27 4.86 10.97 -4.59
N GLN A 28 4.15 11.09 -5.72
CA GLN A 28 4.73 11.49 -7.00
C GLN A 28 4.59 12.99 -7.28
N VAL A 29 3.79 13.73 -6.50
CA VAL A 29 3.51 15.15 -6.71
C VAL A 29 4.70 16.04 -6.33
N CYS A 30 5.25 15.87 -5.13
CA CYS A 30 6.40 16.64 -4.66
C CYS A 30 7.25 15.86 -3.64
N LYS A 31 8.47 16.36 -3.36
CA LYS A 31 9.39 15.75 -2.40
C LYS A 31 8.80 15.71 -0.99
N PHE A 32 8.10 16.78 -0.57
CA PHE A 32 7.48 16.84 0.75
C PHE A 32 6.48 15.69 0.98
N PHE A 33 5.53 15.48 0.06
CA PHE A 33 4.57 14.39 0.20
C PHE A 33 5.24 13.03 0.11
N ARG A 34 6.23 12.87 -0.77
CA ARG A 34 7.01 11.65 -0.86
C ARG A 34 7.65 11.28 0.47
N ASP A 35 8.31 12.26 1.11
CA ASP A 35 9.05 12.05 2.35
C ASP A 35 8.09 11.87 3.53
N ALA A 36 7.00 12.64 3.60
CA ALA A 36 5.95 12.47 4.61
C ALA A 36 5.35 11.06 4.56
N ILE A 37 4.99 10.59 3.35
CA ILE A 37 4.40 9.26 3.13
C ILE A 37 5.41 8.14 3.39
N ALA A 38 6.68 8.33 3.03
CA ALA A 38 7.71 7.30 3.23
C ALA A 38 8.12 7.13 4.70
N ASN A 39 8.15 8.22 5.47
CA ASN A 39 8.63 8.21 6.85
C ASN A 39 7.51 7.98 7.88
N ASP A 40 6.24 8.17 7.51
CA ASP A 40 5.12 7.88 8.39
C ASP A 40 4.70 6.41 8.32
N VAL A 41 5.14 5.63 9.30
CA VAL A 41 4.82 4.20 9.41
C VAL A 41 3.35 3.94 9.71
N LEU A 42 2.61 4.91 10.30
CA LEU A 42 1.20 4.72 10.63
C LEU A 42 0.35 4.49 9.38
N ILE A 43 0.72 5.14 8.27
CA ILE A 43 0.09 4.98 6.95
C ILE A 43 0.19 3.53 6.44
N TRP A 44 1.24 2.81 6.81
CA TRP A 44 1.55 1.47 6.29
C TRP A 44 1.11 0.35 7.23
N LEU A 45 0.43 0.65 8.35
CA LEU A 45 -0.06 -0.38 9.26
C LEU A 45 -1.15 -1.25 8.62
N ASP A 46 -2.01 -0.64 7.80
CA ASP A 46 -3.13 -1.33 7.16
C ASP A 46 -3.05 -1.10 5.64
N VAL A 47 -2.58 -2.10 4.91
CA VAL A 47 -2.40 -2.02 3.46
C VAL A 47 -3.56 -2.73 2.76
N ILE A 48 -4.41 -1.95 2.11
CA ILE A 48 -5.53 -2.44 1.31
C ILE A 48 -5.24 -2.14 -0.16
N VAL A 49 -5.05 -3.19 -0.95
CA VAL A 49 -4.85 -3.09 -2.40
C VAL A 49 -6.19 -3.31 -3.08
N GLU A 50 -6.70 -2.24 -3.68
CA GLU A 50 -7.95 -2.24 -4.41
C GLU A 50 -7.76 -2.53 -5.91
N ARG A 51 -8.88 -2.73 -6.61
CA ARG A 51 -8.93 -3.13 -8.04
C ARG A 51 -8.05 -2.26 -8.93
N ARG A 52 -7.97 -0.94 -8.69
CA ARG A 52 -7.16 0.00 -9.50
C ARG A 52 -5.65 -0.34 -9.50
N LEU A 53 -5.12 -0.85 -8.39
CA LEU A 53 -3.72 -1.24 -8.26
C LEU A 53 -3.49 -2.73 -8.53
N SER A 54 -4.51 -3.56 -8.31
CA SER A 54 -4.42 -5.02 -8.30
C SER A 54 -3.73 -5.65 -9.52
N LEU A 55 -4.04 -5.17 -10.73
CA LEU A 55 -3.50 -5.72 -11.99
C LEU A 55 -2.02 -5.37 -12.21
N ARG A 56 -1.57 -4.26 -11.63
CA ARG A 56 -0.18 -3.76 -11.78
C ARG A 56 0.72 -4.23 -10.65
N LEU A 57 0.14 -4.76 -9.57
CA LEU A 57 0.88 -5.25 -8.42
C LEU A 57 1.58 -6.57 -8.74
N THR A 58 2.82 -6.69 -8.27
CA THR A 58 3.68 -7.88 -8.34
C THR A 58 4.21 -8.18 -6.95
N ASP A 59 4.79 -9.36 -6.77
CA ASP A 59 5.40 -9.73 -5.49
C ASP A 59 6.47 -8.72 -5.05
N GLU A 60 7.32 -8.25 -5.96
CA GLU A 60 8.38 -7.30 -5.64
C GLU A 60 7.83 -5.94 -5.21
N THR A 61 6.77 -5.48 -5.86
CA THR A 61 6.13 -4.20 -5.52
C THR A 61 5.35 -4.31 -4.21
N LEU A 62 4.68 -5.43 -3.97
CA LEU A 62 4.04 -5.73 -2.69
C LEU A 62 5.05 -5.77 -1.54
N ILE A 63 6.18 -6.45 -1.71
CA ILE A 63 7.25 -6.50 -0.70
C ILE A 63 7.81 -5.09 -0.42
N LYS A 64 8.01 -4.28 -1.46
CA LYS A 64 8.45 -2.88 -1.29
C LYS A 64 7.44 -2.07 -0.50
N ILE A 65 6.14 -2.19 -0.80
CA ILE A 65 5.08 -1.51 -0.04
C ILE A 65 5.09 -1.97 1.42
N ALA A 66 5.08 -3.28 1.67
CA ALA A 66 5.07 -3.85 3.02
C ALA A 66 6.33 -3.48 3.84
N SER A 67 7.48 -3.30 3.19
CA SER A 67 8.71 -2.88 3.89
C SER A 67 8.60 -1.49 4.53
N LYS A 68 7.73 -0.61 4.02
CA LYS A 68 7.49 0.72 4.61
C LYS A 68 6.81 0.66 5.97
N ALA A 69 6.12 -0.45 6.27
CA ALA A 69 5.56 -0.69 7.60
C ALA A 69 6.64 -1.02 8.66
N ASN A 70 7.89 -1.24 8.23
CA ASN A 70 9.03 -1.57 9.10
C ASN A 70 8.72 -2.68 10.11
N GLY A 71 8.10 -3.76 9.64
CA GLY A 71 7.72 -4.91 10.45
C GLY A 71 6.41 -4.75 11.24
N ARG A 72 5.75 -3.59 11.16
CA ARG A 72 4.54 -3.27 11.92
C ARG A 72 3.24 -3.40 11.12
N LEU A 73 3.29 -3.98 9.92
CA LEU A 73 2.08 -4.23 9.12
C LEU A 73 1.11 -5.11 9.94
N ARG A 74 -0.12 -4.65 10.12
CA ARG A 74 -1.16 -5.33 10.90
C ARG A 74 -2.18 -6.02 10.01
N ILE A 75 -2.59 -5.34 8.93
CA ILE A 75 -3.61 -5.81 8.00
C ILE A 75 -3.05 -5.74 6.59
N LEU A 76 -3.13 -6.85 5.85
CA LEU A 76 -2.90 -6.89 4.41
C LEU A 76 -4.16 -7.42 3.72
N ALA A 77 -4.79 -6.60 2.90
CA ALA A 77 -5.92 -7.00 2.07
C ALA A 77 -5.57 -6.83 0.57
N LEU A 78 -5.68 -7.91 -0.18
CA LEU A 78 -5.36 -7.98 -1.60
C LEU A 78 -6.63 -8.35 -2.37
N LEU A 79 -7.23 -7.34 -3.01
CA LEU A 79 -8.49 -7.49 -3.74
C LEU A 79 -8.20 -7.61 -5.24
N ASN A 80 -8.52 -8.75 -5.83
CA ASN A 80 -8.27 -9.09 -7.25
C ASN A 80 -6.80 -9.07 -7.67
N CYS A 81 -5.88 -9.31 -6.74
CA CYS A 81 -4.45 -9.39 -7.02
C CYS A 81 -4.05 -10.75 -7.60
N VAL A 82 -4.36 -10.98 -8.88
CA VAL A 82 -4.13 -12.27 -9.59
C VAL A 82 -2.65 -12.60 -9.82
N ARG A 83 -1.77 -11.60 -9.74
CA ARG A 83 -0.32 -11.75 -10.01
C ARG A 83 0.52 -12.02 -8.76
N ILE A 84 -0.12 -12.02 -7.59
CA ILE A 84 0.57 -12.24 -6.32
C ILE A 84 0.65 -13.74 -6.05
N THR A 85 1.85 -14.21 -5.74
CA THR A 85 2.12 -15.61 -5.44
C THR A 85 2.18 -15.87 -3.93
N ASP A 86 2.03 -17.14 -3.55
CA ASP A 86 2.21 -17.57 -2.16
C ASP A 86 3.63 -17.27 -1.65
N ALA A 87 4.65 -17.35 -2.51
CA ALA A 87 6.02 -16.99 -2.15
C ALA A 87 6.17 -15.49 -1.85
N GLY A 88 5.51 -14.64 -2.65
CA GLY A 88 5.43 -13.21 -2.40
C GLY A 88 4.73 -12.89 -1.08
N LEU A 89 3.58 -13.51 -0.84
CA LEU A 89 2.83 -13.39 0.42
C LEU A 89 3.65 -13.84 1.64
N LEU A 90 4.29 -15.00 1.55
CA LEU A 90 5.12 -15.54 2.63
C LEU A 90 6.30 -14.60 2.96
N SER A 91 6.92 -14.00 1.93
CA SER A 91 7.98 -13.00 2.11
C SER A 91 7.49 -11.76 2.87
N VAL A 92 6.27 -11.31 2.61
CA VAL A 92 5.65 -10.19 3.34
C VAL A 92 5.38 -10.54 4.79
N VAL A 93 4.80 -11.71 5.05
CA VAL A 93 4.48 -12.19 6.40
C VAL A 93 5.75 -12.37 7.23
N ASN A 94 6.79 -12.99 6.66
CA ASN A 94 8.06 -13.19 7.36
C ASN A 94 8.75 -11.87 7.75
N LYS A 95 8.55 -10.80 6.97
CA LYS A 95 9.09 -9.46 7.27
C LYS A 95 8.23 -8.65 8.23
N ASN A 96 7.00 -9.08 8.52
CA ASN A 96 6.05 -8.36 9.35
C ASN A 96 5.45 -9.28 10.43
N PRO A 97 6.18 -9.51 11.53
CA PRO A 97 5.75 -10.42 12.59
C PRO A 97 4.46 -9.97 13.31
N ASN A 98 4.10 -8.69 13.21
CA ASN A 98 2.92 -8.13 13.87
C ASN A 98 1.64 -8.24 13.02
N ILE A 99 1.70 -8.96 11.89
CA ILE A 99 0.54 -9.11 11.02
C ILE A 99 -0.54 -9.95 11.70
N SER A 100 -1.73 -9.39 11.78
CA SER A 100 -2.88 -10.01 12.46
C SER A 100 -3.92 -10.54 11.48
N LYS A 101 -3.99 -9.95 10.28
CA LYS A 101 -4.97 -10.31 9.24
C LYS A 101 -4.34 -10.24 7.86
N VAL A 102 -4.48 -11.33 7.11
CA VAL A 102 -4.15 -11.40 5.68
C VAL A 102 -5.40 -11.85 4.94
N ILE A 103 -5.83 -11.06 3.96
CA ILE A 103 -7.01 -11.34 3.12
C ILE A 103 -6.54 -11.31 1.68
N HIS A 104 -6.72 -12.42 0.96
CA HIS A 104 -6.52 -12.48 -0.49
C HIS A 104 -7.84 -12.91 -1.11
N CYS A 105 -8.50 -11.96 -1.78
CA CYS A 105 -9.81 -12.17 -2.37
C CYS A 105 -9.70 -12.05 -3.88
N LEU A 106 -9.71 -13.20 -4.57
CA LEU A 106 -9.83 -13.25 -6.02
C LEU A 106 -11.33 -13.31 -6.36
N ASN A 107 -11.83 -12.32 -7.08
CA ASN A 107 -13.21 -12.35 -7.53
C ASN A 107 -13.31 -13.38 -8.67
N PHE A 108 -13.95 -14.52 -8.39
CA PHE A 108 -14.10 -15.65 -9.31
C PHE A 108 -14.87 -15.29 -10.60
N VAL A 109 -15.61 -14.18 -10.61
CA VAL A 109 -16.41 -13.73 -11.76
C VAL A 109 -15.56 -13.40 -12.99
N LEU A 110 -14.28 -13.07 -12.85
CA LEU A 110 -13.37 -12.81 -13.99
C LEU A 110 -12.71 -14.07 -14.59
N LEU A 111 -12.93 -15.26 -14.01
CA LEU A 111 -12.38 -16.54 -14.48
C LEU A 111 -13.41 -17.42 -15.18
N LEU A 112 -14.65 -16.95 -15.35
CA LEU A 112 -15.62 -17.63 -16.19
C LEU A 112 -15.39 -17.20 -17.66
N PRO A 113 -15.14 -18.14 -18.59
CA PRO A 113 -15.09 -17.80 -20.00
C PRO A 113 -16.53 -17.59 -20.50
N GLY A 114 -16.84 -16.36 -20.95
CA GLY A 114 -18.00 -16.07 -21.78
C GLY A 114 -18.96 -15.01 -21.23
N GLU A 115 -18.90 -13.82 -21.82
CA GLU A 115 -20.02 -13.30 -22.62
C GLU A 115 -19.50 -12.96 -24.02
#